data_AF-A0A6P4ZEH7-F1
#
_entry.id   AF-A0A6P4ZEH7-F1
#
_cell.length_a   1.000
_cell.length_b   1.000
_cell.length_c   1.000
_cell.angle_alpha   90.00
_cell.angle_beta   90.00
_cell.angle_gamma   90.00
#
_symmetry.space_group_name_H-M   'P 1'
#
loop_
_entity.id
_entity.type
_entity.pdbx_description
1 polymer ?
#
loop_
_entity_poly.entity_id
_entity_poly.type
_entity_poly.pdbx_seq_one_letter_code
_entity_poly.pdbx_strand_id
1 'polypeptide(L)'
;MLQQVLEGTETSSLVVIEDCVEHDGRPVFHCFCSELAKRCASVHLFHLEKPADCFLEGANVSKIHLHDGFSDPLLWEEQNRDSSEDRIDLTSAPDFLGHVKKLSVKTSPVAVVIDSLTPYLLHCPGYVICRALHRLLRARLDSDGVEIALVVAGFHGDLHDDSTAVALRHMATTWVQLQEGAESPTQDRACFHGTCEVLHRRKSGKVIRQDEEYHISAQWSLTSRVQKAPVRPAAQPDQESQVDPTANLTFNLRLTDTEKEARSRVVLPYMHHQRKKAPDKPAATPGGQIFYQPDDVDDFDEEDPDDDLDF
;
A
#
# COMPACT_ATOMS: atom_id res chain seq x y z
N MET A 1 -6.77 10.63 -3.13
CA MET A 1 -7.03 9.42 -2.32
C MET A 1 -7.21 9.74 -0.84
N LEU A 2 -6.30 10.50 -0.21
CA LEU A 2 -6.37 10.78 1.25
C LEU A 2 -7.73 11.34 1.69
N GLN A 3 -8.19 12.43 1.04
CA GLN A 3 -9.49 13.03 1.34
C GLN A 3 -10.66 12.05 1.09
N GLN A 4 -10.58 11.22 0.06
CA GLN A 4 -11.63 10.25 -0.27
C GLN A 4 -11.77 9.17 0.80
N VAL A 5 -10.65 8.69 1.34
CA VAL A 5 -10.64 7.70 2.43
C VAL A 5 -11.18 8.34 3.73
N LEU A 6 -10.80 9.59 4.01
CA LEU A 6 -11.28 10.36 5.15
C LEU A 6 -12.80 10.57 5.11
N GLU A 7 -13.33 11.01 3.96
CA GLU A 7 -14.77 11.23 3.75
C GLU A 7 -15.56 9.92 3.64
N GLY A 8 -14.87 8.81 3.33
CA GLY A 8 -15.47 7.48 3.19
C GLY A 8 -16.07 7.22 1.82
N THR A 9 -15.74 8.04 0.83
CA THR A 9 -16.10 7.80 -0.57
C THR A 9 -15.31 6.62 -1.14
N GLU A 10 -14.06 6.44 -0.72
CA GLU A 10 -13.27 5.24 -0.97
C GLU A 10 -13.26 4.33 0.28
N THR A 11 -13.54 3.04 0.11
CA THR A 11 -13.62 2.11 1.24
C THR A 11 -12.23 1.64 1.67
N SER A 12 -11.91 1.78 2.95
CA SER A 12 -10.71 1.23 3.58
C SER A 12 -11.11 0.43 4.83
N SER A 13 -10.33 -0.57 5.21
CA SER A 13 -10.51 -1.30 6.48
C SER A 13 -9.44 -0.95 7.51
N LEU A 14 -8.20 -0.79 7.07
CA LEU A 14 -7.06 -0.33 7.87
C LEU A 14 -6.36 0.83 7.15
N VAL A 15 -6.30 1.99 7.81
CA VAL A 15 -5.51 3.15 7.42
C VAL A 15 -4.35 3.25 8.41
N VAL A 16 -3.12 3.22 7.90
CA VAL A 16 -1.94 3.55 8.70
C VAL A 16 -1.40 4.87 8.21
N ILE A 17 -1.22 5.81 9.13
CA ILE A 17 -0.60 7.11 8.86
C ILE A 17 0.82 7.01 9.40
N GLU A 18 1.79 7.04 8.50
CA GLU A 18 3.20 7.10 8.79
C GLU A 18 3.64 8.56 8.84
N ASP A 19 4.14 8.98 10.01
CA ASP A 19 4.72 10.29 10.25
C ASP A 19 6.17 10.16 10.75
N CYS A 20 6.81 11.30 10.98
CA CYS A 20 8.16 11.39 11.52
C CYS A 20 8.30 12.64 12.39
N VAL A 21 9.42 12.74 13.12
CA VAL A 21 9.69 13.90 13.98
C VAL A 21 9.64 15.25 13.23
N GLU A 22 10.04 15.28 11.96
CA GLU A 22 10.02 16.49 11.15
C GLU A 22 8.60 16.94 10.79
N HIS A 23 7.66 16.00 10.64
CA HIS A 23 6.33 16.29 10.14
C HIS A 23 5.26 15.44 10.82
N ASP A 24 4.66 16.04 11.85
CA ASP A 24 3.72 15.44 12.79
C ASP A 24 2.39 15.01 12.15
N GLY A 25 1.98 13.75 12.36
CA GLY A 25 0.73 13.20 11.84
C GLY A 25 -0.52 13.53 12.65
N ARG A 26 -0.37 14.04 13.89
CA ARG A 26 -1.50 14.30 14.79
C ARG A 26 -2.62 15.16 14.19
N PRO A 27 -2.34 16.23 13.42
CA PRO A 27 -3.40 17.01 12.79
C PRO A 27 -4.27 16.18 11.82
N VAL A 28 -3.65 15.22 11.11
CA VAL A 28 -4.37 14.31 10.22
C VAL A 28 -5.21 13.32 11.04
N PHE A 29 -4.67 12.78 12.14
CA PHE A 29 -5.42 11.94 13.09
C PHE A 29 -6.67 12.63 13.63
N HIS A 30 -6.51 13.89 14.01
CA HIS A 30 -7.63 14.71 14.48
C HIS A 30 -8.74 14.79 13.43
N CYS A 31 -8.40 15.09 12.18
CA CYS A 31 -9.36 15.11 11.08
C CYS A 31 -10.09 13.77 10.93
N PHE A 32 -9.36 12.64 11.01
CA PHE A 32 -9.98 11.30 11.00
C PHE A 32 -10.93 11.09 12.16
N CYS A 33 -10.54 11.45 13.38
CA CYS A 33 -11.39 11.32 14.56
C CYS A 33 -12.69 12.14 14.42
N SER A 34 -12.58 13.39 13.98
CA SER A 34 -13.71 14.30 13.77
C SER A 34 -14.67 13.79 12.68
N GLU A 35 -14.15 13.37 11.53
CA GLU A 35 -14.97 12.84 10.42
C GLU A 35 -15.62 11.50 10.77
N LEU A 36 -14.91 10.62 11.47
CA LEU A 36 -15.47 9.35 11.94
C LEU A 36 -16.58 9.55 12.97
N ALA A 37 -16.47 10.54 13.86
CA ALA A 37 -17.52 10.86 14.82
C ALA A 37 -18.82 11.36 14.13
N LYS A 38 -18.71 11.95 12.94
CA LYS A 38 -19.87 12.35 12.11
C LYS A 38 -20.54 11.14 11.46
N ARG A 39 -19.75 10.20 10.94
CA ARG A 39 -20.20 9.08 10.09
C ARG A 39 -20.58 7.82 10.86
N CYS A 40 -19.88 7.52 11.95
CA CYS A 40 -20.06 6.30 12.73
C CYS A 40 -21.00 6.53 13.91
N ALA A 41 -21.49 5.41 14.48
CA ALA A 41 -22.31 5.47 15.68
C ALA A 41 -21.48 5.73 16.93
N SER A 42 -20.31 5.10 17.01
CA SER A 42 -19.31 5.34 18.04
C SER A 42 -17.89 5.27 17.47
N VAL A 43 -16.97 5.96 18.12
CA VAL A 43 -15.53 5.97 17.81
C VAL A 43 -14.78 5.59 19.07
N HIS A 44 -13.90 4.59 19.00
CA HIS A 44 -13.02 4.22 20.10
C HIS A 44 -11.65 4.83 19.83
N LEU A 45 -11.25 5.80 20.66
CA LEU A 45 -9.96 6.48 20.58
C LEU A 45 -9.02 5.88 21.62
N PHE A 46 -7.99 5.18 21.14
CA PHE A 46 -6.87 4.70 21.94
C PHE A 46 -5.77 5.75 21.94
N HIS A 47 -5.65 6.50 23.04
CA HIS A 47 -4.64 7.54 23.18
C HIS A 47 -3.47 6.99 23.99
N LEU A 48 -2.39 6.64 23.27
CA LEU A 48 -1.25 5.90 23.83
C LEU A 48 -0.02 6.79 24.04
N GLU A 49 0.12 7.85 23.24
CA GLU A 49 1.29 8.71 23.27
C GLU A 49 0.98 10.12 23.77
N LYS A 50 -0.25 10.60 23.54
CA LYS A 50 -0.71 11.92 23.97
C LYS A 50 -1.99 11.82 24.80
N PRO A 51 -2.31 12.86 25.59
CA PRO A 51 -3.61 12.94 26.25
C PRO A 51 -4.74 13.09 25.24
N ALA A 52 -5.93 12.62 25.60
CA ALA A 52 -7.12 12.65 24.74
C ALA A 52 -7.49 14.04 24.23
N ASP A 53 -7.27 15.09 25.04
CA ASP A 53 -7.63 16.48 24.73
C ASP A 53 -7.03 16.97 23.40
N CYS A 54 -5.85 16.44 23.01
CA CYS A 54 -5.20 16.77 21.75
C CYS A 54 -6.01 16.36 20.49
N PHE A 55 -6.96 15.44 20.62
CA PHE A 55 -7.72 14.87 19.51
C PHE A 55 -9.21 15.22 19.53
N LEU A 56 -9.67 15.90 20.58
CA LEU A 56 -11.10 16.14 20.82
C LEU A 56 -11.56 17.54 20.39
N GLU A 57 -10.65 18.45 20.06
CA GLU A 57 -10.99 19.84 19.71
C GLU A 57 -11.94 19.90 18.50
N GLY A 58 -13.18 20.35 18.68
CA GLY A 58 -14.15 20.41 17.57
C GLY A 58 -14.74 19.06 17.12
N ALA A 59 -14.39 17.95 17.79
CA ALA A 59 -15.01 16.65 17.58
C ALA A 59 -16.28 16.50 18.46
N ASN A 60 -17.21 15.63 18.04
CA ASN A 60 -18.39 15.32 18.85
C ASN A 60 -18.05 14.28 19.93
N VAL A 61 -17.62 14.77 21.10
CA VAL A 61 -17.15 13.95 22.25
C VAL A 61 -18.20 12.93 22.73
N SER A 62 -19.50 13.19 22.54
CA SER A 62 -20.55 12.28 23.04
C SER A 62 -20.55 10.88 22.42
N LYS A 63 -19.92 10.72 21.25
CA LYS A 63 -19.81 9.42 20.54
C LYS A 63 -18.42 8.78 20.67
N ILE A 64 -17.49 9.46 21.34
CA ILE A 64 -16.09 9.03 21.42
C ILE A 64 -15.88 8.34 22.76
N HIS A 65 -15.49 7.07 22.72
CA HIS A 65 -15.05 6.30 23.88
C HIS A 65 -13.53 6.38 23.97
N LEU A 66 -13.03 6.88 25.09
CA LEU A 66 -11.60 7.08 25.32
C LEU A 66 -11.01 5.83 25.98
N HIS A 67 -9.86 5.39 25.48
CA HIS A 67 -9.06 4.34 26.08
C HIS A 67 -7.68 4.92 26.42
N ASP A 68 -7.38 5.03 27.71
CA ASP A 68 -6.18 5.70 28.24
C ASP A 68 -5.01 4.73 28.42
N GLY A 69 -4.01 4.86 27.54
CA GLY A 69 -2.70 4.24 27.70
C GLY A 69 -1.58 5.24 27.93
N PHE A 70 -1.90 6.52 28.09
CA PHE A 70 -0.93 7.61 28.22
C PHE A 70 -0.64 7.99 29.67
N SER A 71 -1.66 8.08 30.52
CA SER A 71 -1.47 8.65 31.87
C SER A 71 -0.77 7.72 32.85
N ASP A 72 -0.91 6.40 32.66
CA ASP A 72 -0.24 5.36 33.47
C ASP A 72 0.06 4.11 32.61
N PRO A 73 0.98 4.21 31.64
CA PRO A 73 1.23 3.18 30.63
C PRO A 73 1.68 1.83 31.20
N LEU A 74 2.31 1.86 32.38
CA LEU A 74 2.92 0.70 33.03
C LEU A 74 2.19 0.28 34.31
N LEU A 75 0.99 0.82 34.55
CA LEU A 75 0.15 0.52 35.72
C LEU A 75 0.91 0.62 37.05
N TRP A 76 1.67 1.69 37.21
CA TRP A 76 2.45 1.95 38.42
C TRP A 76 1.55 2.27 39.61
N GLU A 77 0.39 2.89 39.37
CA GLU A 77 -0.56 3.23 40.43
C GLU A 77 -1.45 2.02 40.78
N GLU A 78 -1.42 1.60 42.05
CA GLU A 78 -2.17 0.42 42.51
C GLU A 78 -3.69 0.58 42.35
N GLN A 79 -4.21 1.80 42.48
CA GLN A 79 -5.65 2.09 42.31
C GLN A 79 -6.10 1.90 40.85
N ASN A 80 -5.19 1.97 39.89
CA ASN A 80 -5.47 1.80 38.47
C ASN A 80 -5.52 0.33 38.06
N ARG A 81 -5.00 -0.60 38.88
CA ARG A 81 -5.01 -2.04 38.58
C ARG A 81 -6.42 -2.64 38.60
N ASP A 82 -7.29 -2.09 39.45
CA ASP A 82 -8.67 -2.57 39.62
C ASP A 82 -9.70 -1.77 38.79
N SER A 83 -9.33 -0.58 38.30
CA SER A 83 -10.20 0.36 37.59
C SER A 83 -10.04 0.22 36.07
N SER A 84 -10.55 -0.89 35.48
CA SER A 84 -10.04 -1.43 34.20
C SER A 84 -11.02 -1.49 33.01
N GLU A 85 -11.94 -0.52 32.89
CA GLU A 85 -12.80 -0.45 31.70
C GLU A 85 -12.11 0.29 30.54
N ASP A 86 -11.53 1.47 30.82
CA ASP A 86 -10.96 2.37 29.80
C ASP A 86 -9.43 2.45 29.84
N ARG A 87 -8.77 1.87 30.85
CA ARG A 87 -7.29 1.92 30.95
C ARG A 87 -6.63 0.82 30.14
N ILE A 88 -5.53 1.16 29.49
CA ILE A 88 -4.74 0.27 28.66
C ILE A 88 -3.42 -0.05 29.36
N ASP A 89 -3.12 -1.34 29.44
CA ASP A 89 -1.85 -1.85 29.94
C ASP A 89 -0.85 -2.06 28.79
N LEU A 90 0.23 -1.28 28.74
CA LEU A 90 1.28 -1.47 27.74
C LEU A 90 2.26 -2.59 28.09
N THR A 91 2.18 -3.18 29.29
CA THR A 91 3.06 -4.30 29.70
C THR A 91 2.60 -5.63 29.12
N SER A 92 1.33 -5.73 28.72
CA SER A 92 0.74 -6.91 28.09
C SER A 92 0.54 -6.71 26.59
N ALA A 93 0.19 -7.79 25.89
CA ALA A 93 -0.06 -7.72 24.45
C ALA A 93 -1.34 -6.90 24.18
N PRO A 94 -1.36 -6.06 23.12
CA PRO A 94 -2.51 -5.22 22.80
C PRO A 94 -3.80 -6.03 22.57
N ASP A 95 -4.84 -5.73 23.36
CA ASP A 95 -6.19 -6.31 23.23
C ASP A 95 -7.24 -5.24 22.89
N PHE A 96 -6.98 -4.48 21.81
CA PHE A 96 -7.90 -3.44 21.33
C PHE A 96 -9.33 -3.97 21.13
N LEU A 97 -9.49 -5.20 20.64
CA LEU A 97 -10.80 -5.79 20.39
C LEU A 97 -11.56 -6.06 21.68
N GLY A 98 -10.89 -6.54 22.73
CA GLY A 98 -11.50 -6.73 24.05
C GLY A 98 -12.06 -5.42 24.61
N HIS A 99 -11.28 -4.34 24.52
CA HIS A 99 -11.71 -3.00 24.94
C HIS A 99 -12.90 -2.47 24.13
N VAL A 100 -12.89 -2.67 22.80
CA VAL A 100 -14.04 -2.28 21.96
C VAL A 100 -15.29 -3.07 22.34
N LYS A 101 -15.20 -4.39 22.52
CA LYS A 101 -16.34 -5.26 22.85
C LYS A 101 -17.01 -4.93 24.19
N LYS A 102 -16.25 -4.44 25.18
CA LYS A 102 -16.78 -4.08 26.50
C LYS A 102 -17.80 -2.91 26.42
N LEU A 103 -17.55 -1.94 25.55
CA LEU A 103 -18.35 -0.70 25.44
C LEU A 103 -19.24 -0.66 24.19
N SER A 104 -19.04 -1.54 23.22
CA SER A 104 -19.77 -1.52 21.95
C SER A 104 -21.21 -2.03 22.10
N VAL A 105 -22.15 -1.26 21.53
CA VAL A 105 -23.55 -1.65 21.38
C VAL A 105 -23.71 -2.48 20.10
N LYS A 106 -24.31 -3.67 20.24
CA LYS A 106 -24.29 -4.84 19.32
C LYS A 106 -24.81 -4.66 17.87
N THR A 107 -25.03 -3.46 17.35
CA THR A 107 -25.76 -3.29 16.07
C THR A 107 -25.31 -2.13 15.19
N SER A 108 -24.25 -1.38 15.55
CA SER A 108 -23.89 -0.16 14.82
C SER A 108 -22.43 -0.14 14.36
N PRO A 109 -22.12 0.51 13.24
CA PRO A 109 -20.75 0.61 12.75
C PRO A 109 -19.87 1.42 13.70
N VAL A 110 -18.80 0.80 14.16
CA VAL A 110 -17.82 1.36 15.10
C VAL A 110 -16.53 1.69 14.34
N ALA A 111 -15.94 2.85 14.60
CA ALA A 111 -14.59 3.15 14.14
C ALA A 111 -13.58 3.05 15.29
N VAL A 112 -12.36 2.65 14.96
CA VAL A 112 -11.25 2.55 15.92
C VAL A 112 -10.15 3.49 15.46
N VAL A 113 -9.72 4.40 16.32
CA VAL A 113 -8.62 5.33 16.10
C VAL A 113 -7.56 5.04 17.15
N ILE A 114 -6.35 4.71 16.71
CA ILE A 114 -5.20 4.48 17.57
C ILE A 114 -4.21 5.59 17.26
N ASP A 115 -3.98 6.48 18.24
CA ASP A 115 -3.09 7.63 18.10
C ASP A 115 -1.72 7.22 17.56
N SER A 116 -1.04 6.31 18.25
CA SER A 116 0.30 5.86 17.89
C SER A 116 0.50 4.41 18.29
N LEU A 117 1.00 3.57 17.37
CA LEU A 117 1.40 2.19 17.65
C LEU A 117 2.77 2.10 18.33
N THR A 118 3.53 3.18 18.30
CA THR A 118 4.90 3.25 18.82
C THR A 118 5.03 2.81 20.28
N PRO A 119 4.16 3.23 21.22
CA PRO A 119 4.28 2.79 22.61
C PRO A 119 4.24 1.27 22.77
N TYR A 120 3.46 0.55 21.96
CA TYR A 120 3.48 -0.91 21.95
C TYR A 120 4.73 -1.47 21.23
N LEU A 121 5.14 -0.88 20.11
CA LEU A 121 6.31 -1.34 19.36
C LEU A 121 7.62 -1.24 20.16
N LEU A 122 7.69 -0.31 21.12
CA LEU A 122 8.82 -0.20 22.05
C LEU A 122 8.91 -1.37 23.04
N HIS A 123 7.82 -2.08 23.29
CA HIS A 123 7.73 -3.12 24.31
C HIS A 123 7.44 -4.51 23.75
N CYS A 124 6.93 -4.62 22.52
CA CYS A 124 6.62 -5.89 21.88
C CYS A 124 7.04 -5.92 20.40
N PRO A 125 7.39 -7.11 19.87
CA PRO A 125 7.73 -7.23 18.45
C PRO A 125 6.57 -6.84 17.52
N GLY A 126 6.87 -6.27 16.36
CA GLY A 126 5.87 -5.77 15.40
C GLY A 126 4.80 -6.80 14.97
N TYR A 127 5.13 -8.09 14.93
CA TYR A 127 4.15 -9.14 14.59
C TYR A 127 3.00 -9.24 15.62
N VAL A 128 3.24 -8.88 16.88
CA VAL A 128 2.22 -8.88 17.95
C VAL A 128 1.16 -7.83 17.64
N ILE A 129 1.59 -6.65 17.19
CA ILE A 129 0.70 -5.56 16.79
C ILE A 129 -0.04 -5.92 15.51
N CYS A 130 0.66 -6.49 14.52
CA CYS A 130 0.01 -6.99 13.30
C CYS A 130 -1.12 -7.97 13.64
N ARG A 131 -0.87 -8.89 14.59
CA ARG A 131 -1.88 -9.83 15.07
C ARG A 131 -3.06 -9.12 15.76
N ALA A 132 -2.81 -8.10 16.58
CA ALA A 132 -3.87 -7.34 17.25
C ALA A 132 -4.73 -6.55 16.26
N LEU A 133 -4.11 -5.87 15.30
CA LEU A 133 -4.80 -5.16 14.22
C LEU A 133 -5.60 -6.15 13.35
N HIS A 134 -5.02 -7.28 12.97
CA HIS A 134 -5.73 -8.30 12.21
C HIS A 134 -6.93 -8.89 12.97
N ARG A 135 -6.88 -9.01 14.30
CA ARG A 135 -8.05 -9.38 15.12
C ARG A 135 -9.18 -8.34 15.04
N LEU A 136 -8.84 -7.05 15.08
CA LEU A 136 -9.83 -5.98 14.85
C LEU A 136 -10.46 -6.11 13.46
N LEU A 137 -9.64 -6.30 12.43
CA LEU A 137 -10.13 -6.42 11.05
C LEU A 137 -11.03 -7.64 10.85
N ARG A 138 -10.73 -8.76 11.53
CA ARG A 138 -11.56 -9.97 11.50
C ARG A 138 -12.83 -9.88 12.32
N ALA A 139 -12.91 -9.02 13.32
CA ALA A 139 -14.13 -8.84 14.11
C ALA A 139 -15.36 -8.51 13.25
N ARG A 140 -15.16 -7.90 12.07
CA ARG A 140 -16.20 -7.67 11.06
C ARG A 140 -16.86 -8.97 10.53
N LEU A 141 -16.13 -10.08 10.53
CA LEU A 141 -16.58 -11.38 10.00
C LEU A 141 -17.19 -12.28 11.07
N ASP A 142 -16.89 -12.01 12.34
CA ASP A 142 -17.34 -12.83 13.45
C ASP A 142 -18.75 -12.42 13.90
N SER A 143 -19.59 -13.39 14.25
CA SER A 143 -20.99 -13.21 14.69
C SER A 143 -21.15 -12.52 16.05
N ASP A 144 -20.09 -11.90 16.58
CA ASP A 144 -20.02 -11.28 17.92
C ASP A 144 -20.72 -9.91 17.98
N GLY A 145 -21.28 -9.42 16.88
CA GLY A 145 -22.16 -8.24 16.85
C GLY A 145 -21.44 -6.89 16.86
N VAL A 146 -20.11 -6.85 16.71
CA VAL A 146 -19.35 -5.59 16.59
C VAL A 146 -18.90 -5.40 15.15
N GLU A 147 -19.52 -4.47 14.43
CA GLU A 147 -19.14 -4.14 13.07
C GLU A 147 -18.08 -3.02 13.07
N ILE A 148 -16.81 -3.38 12.89
CA ILE A 148 -15.73 -2.40 12.76
C ILE A 148 -15.73 -1.85 11.32
N ALA A 149 -16.02 -0.56 11.17
CA ALA A 149 -16.12 0.14 9.89
C ALA A 149 -14.74 0.56 9.35
N LEU A 150 -13.88 1.11 10.20
CA LEU A 150 -12.55 1.58 9.86
C LEU A 150 -11.63 1.51 11.08
N VAL A 151 -10.39 1.06 10.88
CA VAL A 151 -9.30 1.20 11.84
C VAL A 151 -8.31 2.22 11.28
N VAL A 152 -7.97 3.25 12.07
CA VAL A 152 -6.94 4.24 11.75
C VAL A 152 -5.86 4.14 12.82
N ALA A 153 -4.58 4.03 12.43
CA ALA A 153 -3.48 3.86 13.38
C ALA A 153 -2.25 4.70 12.98
N GLY A 154 -1.60 5.33 13.97
CA GLY A 154 -0.36 6.10 13.77
C GLY A 154 0.89 5.27 13.92
N PHE A 155 1.91 5.63 13.15
CA PHE A 155 3.18 4.93 13.12
C PHE A 155 4.31 5.91 12.83
N HIS A 156 5.18 6.12 13.81
CA HIS A 156 6.38 6.94 13.66
C HIS A 156 7.45 6.15 12.90
N GLY A 157 7.61 6.43 11.60
CA GLY A 157 8.49 5.67 10.71
C GLY A 157 9.98 5.80 11.07
N ASP A 158 10.36 6.86 11.77
CA ASP A 158 11.72 7.15 12.23
C ASP A 158 12.13 6.39 13.51
N LEU A 159 11.18 5.77 14.22
CA LEU A 159 11.44 5.06 15.48
C LEU A 159 11.54 3.55 15.34
N HIS A 160 11.14 2.98 14.19
CA HIS A 160 11.04 1.54 14.00
C HIS A 160 11.81 1.07 12.76
N ASP A 161 12.04 -0.24 12.70
CA ASP A 161 12.76 -0.85 11.59
C ASP A 161 11.88 -1.04 10.34
N ASP A 162 12.52 -1.05 9.18
CA ASP A 162 11.85 -1.24 7.89
C ASP A 162 11.01 -2.52 7.83
N SER A 163 11.38 -3.58 8.53
CA SER A 163 10.64 -4.85 8.48
C SER A 163 9.26 -4.72 9.13
N THR A 164 9.17 -3.99 10.24
CA THR A 164 7.90 -3.64 10.89
C THR A 164 7.05 -2.75 10.00
N ALA A 165 7.64 -1.72 9.40
CA ALA A 165 6.94 -0.82 8.48
C ALA A 165 6.39 -1.58 7.26
N VAL A 166 7.19 -2.46 6.65
CA VAL A 166 6.77 -3.30 5.52
C VAL A 166 5.63 -4.25 5.89
N ALA A 167 5.69 -4.88 7.06
CA ALA A 167 4.62 -5.76 7.54
C ALA A 167 3.29 -5.00 7.74
N LEU A 168 3.34 -3.82 8.36
CA LEU A 168 2.16 -2.97 8.55
C LEU A 168 1.63 -2.45 7.21
N ARG A 169 2.51 -1.99 6.31
CA ARG A 169 2.16 -1.50 4.96
C ARG A 169 1.53 -2.59 4.09
N HIS A 170 1.95 -3.85 4.24
CA HIS A 170 1.34 -4.97 3.53
C HIS A 170 -0.06 -5.29 4.07
N MET A 171 -0.26 -5.20 5.39
CA MET A 171 -1.55 -5.45 6.03
C MET A 171 -2.56 -4.30 5.83
N ALA A 172 -2.08 -3.05 5.72
CA ALA A 172 -2.91 -1.88 5.56
C ALA A 172 -3.59 -1.85 4.18
N THR A 173 -4.88 -1.50 4.16
CA THR A 173 -5.59 -1.20 2.90
C THR A 173 -5.22 0.17 2.38
N THR A 174 -4.91 1.12 3.26
CA THR A 174 -4.37 2.42 2.89
C THR A 174 -3.17 2.73 3.78
N TRP A 175 -2.03 3.04 3.16
CA TRP A 175 -0.85 3.57 3.82
C TRP A 175 -0.68 5.02 3.38
N VAL A 176 -0.53 5.92 4.34
CA VAL A 176 -0.37 7.36 4.10
C VAL A 176 0.95 7.77 4.73
N GLN A 177 1.98 8.00 3.91
CA GLN A 177 3.27 8.48 4.39
C GLN A 177 3.30 10.00 4.27
N LEU A 178 3.37 10.70 5.40
CA LEU A 178 3.38 12.16 5.45
C LEU A 178 4.81 12.66 5.29
N GLN A 179 4.96 13.78 4.60
CA GLN A 179 6.22 14.45 4.33
C GLN A 179 6.03 15.96 4.37
N GLU A 180 7.06 16.67 4.81
CA GLU A 180 7.07 18.13 4.73
C GLU A 180 6.91 18.55 3.26
N GLY A 181 5.95 19.45 3.00
CA GLY A 181 5.74 20.00 1.67
C GLY A 181 6.65 21.18 1.41
N ALA A 182 7.06 21.38 0.15
CA ALA A 182 7.71 22.63 -0.25
C ALA A 182 6.82 23.82 0.13
N GLU A 183 7.43 24.90 0.65
CA GLU A 183 6.71 26.11 1.07
C GLU A 183 5.74 26.59 -0.03
N SER A 184 4.43 26.49 0.22
CA SER A 184 3.44 27.04 -0.71
C SER A 184 3.53 28.58 -0.66
N PRO A 185 3.66 29.29 -1.79
CA PRO A 185 3.78 30.76 -1.82
C PRO A 185 2.50 31.50 -1.37
N THR A 186 1.40 30.78 -1.15
CA THR A 186 0.15 31.31 -0.63
C THR A 186 0.06 31.08 0.87
N GLN A 187 0.54 32.07 1.63
CA GLN A 187 0.39 32.24 3.08
C GLN A 187 -1.07 32.43 3.55
N ASP A 188 -2.04 31.83 2.86
CA ASP A 188 -3.46 32.07 3.13
C ASP A 188 -4.08 30.87 3.87
N ARG A 189 -4.24 31.04 5.19
CA ARG A 189 -5.27 30.43 6.06
C ARG A 189 -5.23 28.92 6.39
N ALA A 190 -4.30 28.11 5.88
CA ALA A 190 -4.14 26.73 6.36
C ALA A 190 -3.35 26.70 7.68
N CYS A 191 -3.86 25.98 8.69
CA CYS A 191 -3.14 25.82 9.97
C CYS A 191 -2.07 24.73 9.89
N PHE A 192 -2.23 23.77 8.96
CA PHE A 192 -1.28 22.71 8.71
C PHE A 192 -1.34 22.30 7.23
N HIS A 193 -0.19 22.06 6.61
CA HIS A 193 -0.09 21.60 5.23
C HIS A 193 1.11 20.70 5.07
N GLY A 194 1.11 19.89 4.02
CA GLY A 194 2.23 19.01 3.71
C GLY A 194 1.98 18.23 2.42
N THR A 195 2.87 17.31 2.15
CA THR A 195 2.71 16.34 1.06
C THR A 195 2.60 14.95 1.65
N CYS A 196 1.97 14.04 0.92
CA CYS A 196 1.89 12.66 1.34
C CYS A 196 1.89 11.72 0.15
N GLU A 197 2.53 10.58 0.34
CA GLU A 197 2.41 9.45 -0.55
C GLU A 197 1.29 8.55 -0.02
N VAL A 198 0.27 8.31 -0.84
CA VAL A 198 -0.85 7.43 -0.51
C VAL A 198 -0.76 6.16 -1.33
N LEU A 199 -0.60 5.03 -0.66
CA LEU A 199 -0.72 3.69 -1.23
C LEU A 199 -2.06 3.08 -0.80
N HIS A 200 -2.96 2.85 -1.75
CA HIS A 200 -4.30 2.33 -1.51
C HIS A 200 -4.57 1.03 -2.29
N ARG A 201 -5.12 0.02 -1.61
CA ARG A 201 -5.48 -1.28 -2.16
C ARG A 201 -7.00 -1.42 -2.24
N ARG A 202 -7.53 -1.45 -3.46
CA ARG A 202 -8.96 -1.64 -3.69
C ARG A 202 -9.37 -3.09 -3.47
N LYS A 203 -10.67 -3.30 -3.20
CA LYS A 203 -11.27 -4.64 -3.14
C LYS A 203 -11.11 -5.46 -4.42
N SER A 204 -10.90 -4.79 -5.57
CA SER A 204 -10.62 -5.45 -6.85
C SER A 204 -9.17 -5.97 -6.97
N GLY A 205 -8.32 -5.76 -5.97
CA GLY A 205 -6.89 -6.09 -6.01
C GLY A 205 -6.02 -4.97 -6.61
N LYS A 206 -6.61 -3.96 -7.26
CA LYS A 206 -5.85 -2.84 -7.84
C LYS A 206 -5.15 -2.04 -6.74
N VAL A 207 -3.84 -1.86 -6.90
CA VAL A 207 -3.01 -0.99 -6.05
C VAL A 207 -2.87 0.37 -6.73
N ILE A 208 -3.09 1.43 -5.97
CA ILE A 208 -3.00 2.82 -6.42
C ILE A 208 -1.95 3.52 -5.56
N ARG A 209 -0.95 4.13 -6.19
CA ARG A 209 0.06 4.98 -5.55
C ARG A 209 -0.12 6.41 -6.05
N GLN A 210 -0.26 7.37 -5.14
CA GLN A 210 -0.51 8.79 -5.47
C GLN A 210 0.25 9.70 -4.53
N ASP A 211 0.98 10.66 -5.09
CA ASP A 211 1.53 11.78 -4.34
C ASP A 211 0.48 12.91 -4.28
N GLU A 212 0.15 13.35 -3.08
CA GLU A 212 -0.88 14.34 -2.81
C GLU A 212 -0.31 15.50 -2.00
N GLU A 213 -0.72 16.72 -2.31
CA GLU A 213 -0.59 17.85 -1.41
C GLU A 213 -1.88 17.94 -0.58
N TYR A 214 -1.76 18.13 0.72
CA TYR A 214 -2.91 18.25 1.61
C TYR A 214 -2.83 19.50 2.49
N HIS A 215 -3.99 20.01 2.83
CA HIS A 215 -4.15 21.19 3.68
C HIS A 215 -5.26 20.96 4.70
N ILE A 216 -5.02 21.38 5.94
CA ILE A 216 -5.97 21.34 7.05
C ILE A 216 -6.33 22.77 7.44
N SER A 217 -7.61 23.09 7.40
CA SER A 217 -8.12 24.41 7.81
C SER A 217 -8.18 24.54 9.34
N ALA A 218 -8.36 25.77 9.83
CA ALA A 218 -8.59 26.05 11.25
C ALA A 218 -9.85 25.36 11.85
N GLN A 219 -10.74 24.83 11.01
CA GLN A 219 -11.92 24.07 11.43
C GLN A 219 -11.69 22.56 11.37
N TRP A 220 -10.44 22.11 11.30
CA TRP A 220 -10.06 20.70 11.21
C TRP A 220 -10.65 19.97 10.00
N SER A 221 -10.79 20.69 8.88
CA SER A 221 -11.20 20.13 7.60
C SER A 221 -9.98 19.87 6.72
N LEU A 222 -9.79 18.62 6.31
CA LEU A 222 -8.68 18.20 5.47
C LEU A 222 -9.13 18.12 4.00
N THR A 223 -8.36 18.76 3.13
CA THR A 223 -8.50 18.65 1.68
C THR A 223 -7.21 18.14 1.08
N SER A 224 -7.29 17.29 0.05
CA SER A 224 -6.10 16.78 -0.64
C SER A 224 -6.24 16.87 -2.17
N ARG A 225 -5.12 17.09 -2.85
CA ARG A 225 -5.04 17.22 -4.30
C ARG A 225 -3.85 16.43 -4.81
N VAL A 226 -4.09 15.60 -5.82
CA VAL A 226 -3.02 14.83 -6.48
C VAL A 226 -2.04 15.81 -7.12
N GLN A 227 -0.77 15.69 -6.77
CA GLN A 227 0.29 16.39 -7.47
C GLN A 227 0.33 15.85 -8.89
N LYS A 228 0.02 16.71 -9.86
CA LYS A 228 0.39 16.38 -11.23
C LYS A 228 1.91 16.42 -11.25
N ALA A 229 2.53 15.28 -11.53
CA ALA A 229 3.94 15.24 -11.87
C ALA A 229 4.23 16.43 -12.80
N PRO A 230 5.26 17.25 -12.52
CA PRO A 230 5.62 18.29 -13.45
C PRO A 230 5.78 17.61 -14.79
N VAL A 231 5.03 18.07 -15.80
CA VAL A 231 5.28 17.71 -17.19
C VAL A 231 6.72 18.11 -17.39
N ARG A 232 7.65 17.14 -17.27
CA ARG A 232 9.02 17.36 -17.70
C ARG A 232 8.85 17.85 -19.13
N PRO A 233 9.27 19.08 -19.50
CA PRO A 233 9.37 19.38 -20.92
C PRO A 233 10.20 18.24 -21.47
N ALA A 234 9.64 17.48 -22.42
CA ALA A 234 10.24 16.27 -22.94
C ALA A 234 11.74 16.50 -23.04
N ALA A 235 12.51 15.84 -22.17
CA ALA A 235 13.95 15.89 -22.27
C ALA A 235 14.21 15.50 -23.71
N GLN A 236 14.88 16.38 -24.45
CA GLN A 236 15.37 16.03 -25.78
C GLN A 236 16.03 14.66 -25.63
N PRO A 237 15.71 13.67 -26.48
CA PRO A 237 16.22 12.33 -26.32
C PRO A 237 17.73 12.45 -26.17
N ASP A 238 18.22 12.06 -24.99
CA ASP A 238 19.64 11.93 -24.76
C ASP A 238 20.15 11.06 -25.91
N GLN A 239 21.04 11.62 -26.73
CA GLN A 239 21.85 10.82 -27.62
C GLN A 239 22.82 10.03 -26.74
N GLU A 240 22.29 9.03 -26.03
CA GLU A 240 23.10 7.90 -25.61
C GLU A 240 23.61 7.29 -26.92
N SER A 241 24.91 7.47 -27.16
CA SER A 241 25.61 6.72 -28.17
C SER A 241 25.30 5.25 -27.93
N GLN A 242 24.49 4.63 -28.80
CA GLN A 242 24.21 3.20 -28.78
C GLN A 242 25.54 2.46 -28.82
N VAL A 243 26.08 2.12 -27.66
CA VAL A 243 27.26 1.27 -27.55
C VAL A 243 26.77 -0.12 -27.95
N ASP A 244 27.24 -0.61 -29.09
CA ASP A 244 26.87 -1.93 -29.59
C ASP A 244 27.16 -2.97 -28.50
N PRO A 245 26.15 -3.64 -27.92
CA PRO A 245 26.33 -4.58 -26.80
C PRO A 245 27.21 -5.77 -27.19
N THR A 246 27.47 -5.97 -28.49
CA THR A 246 28.35 -7.02 -29.01
C THR A 246 29.83 -6.61 -29.09
N ALA A 247 30.19 -5.37 -28.79
CA ALA A 247 31.55 -4.84 -28.97
C ALA A 247 32.61 -5.47 -28.04
N ASN A 248 32.22 -6.01 -26.87
CA ASN A 248 33.13 -6.56 -25.86
C ASN A 248 33.13 -8.09 -25.78
N LEU A 249 32.66 -8.79 -26.82
CA LEU A 249 32.66 -10.24 -26.84
C LEU A 249 34.01 -10.78 -27.35
N THR A 250 34.54 -11.80 -26.68
CA THR A 250 35.77 -12.50 -27.08
C THR A 250 35.60 -13.40 -28.30
N PHE A 251 34.37 -13.51 -28.80
CA PHE A 251 34.01 -14.23 -30.02
C PHE A 251 32.98 -13.42 -30.80
N ASN A 252 33.01 -13.53 -32.13
CA ASN A 252 32.20 -12.70 -33.00
C ASN A 252 30.79 -13.30 -33.16
N LEU A 253 29.75 -12.58 -32.72
CA LEU A 253 28.35 -13.00 -32.90
C LEU A 253 27.84 -12.71 -34.32
N ARG A 254 28.50 -11.81 -35.06
CA ARG A 254 28.14 -11.48 -36.44
C ARG A 254 29.06 -12.23 -37.39
N LEU A 255 28.47 -12.96 -38.33
CA LEU A 255 29.21 -13.54 -39.44
C LEU A 255 29.76 -12.40 -40.30
N THR A 256 31.05 -12.49 -40.66
CA THR A 256 31.64 -11.64 -41.69
C THR A 256 30.98 -11.93 -43.04
N ASP A 257 31.06 -10.97 -43.97
CA ASP A 257 30.46 -11.15 -45.31
C ASP A 257 31.07 -12.37 -46.03
N THR A 258 32.34 -12.65 -45.80
CA THR A 258 33.02 -13.85 -46.32
C THR A 258 32.44 -15.16 -45.75
N GLU A 259 32.09 -15.18 -44.47
CA GLU A 259 31.50 -16.36 -43.82
C GLU A 259 30.03 -16.54 -44.22
N LYS A 260 29.28 -15.44 -44.40
CA LYS A 260 27.92 -15.49 -44.95
C LYS A 260 27.91 -16.07 -46.36
N GLU A 261 28.84 -15.65 -47.21
CA GLU A 261 29.00 -16.21 -48.56
C GLU A 261 29.48 -17.66 -48.55
N ALA A 262 30.34 -18.06 -47.59
CA ALA A 262 30.74 -19.44 -47.44
C ALA A 262 29.53 -20.30 -47.03
N ARG A 263 28.77 -19.86 -46.03
CA ARG A 263 27.55 -20.54 -45.54
C ARG A 263 26.51 -20.70 -46.65
N SER A 264 26.31 -19.69 -47.50
CA SER A 264 25.33 -19.77 -48.60
C SER A 264 25.74 -20.75 -49.72
N ARG A 265 27.04 -21.00 -49.87
CA ARG A 265 27.59 -21.96 -50.85
C ARG A 265 27.61 -23.41 -50.34
N VAL A 266 27.45 -23.64 -49.03
CA VAL A 266 27.39 -24.99 -48.46
C VAL A 266 26.10 -25.66 -48.91
N VAL A 267 26.24 -26.73 -49.69
CA VAL A 267 25.12 -27.59 -50.08
C VAL A 267 24.79 -28.51 -48.91
N LEU A 268 23.57 -28.40 -48.38
CA LEU A 268 23.12 -29.24 -47.28
C LEU A 268 22.96 -30.71 -47.73
N PRO A 269 23.53 -31.69 -47.00
CA PRO A 269 23.62 -33.11 -47.43
C PRO A 269 22.29 -33.77 -47.81
N TYR A 270 21.15 -33.29 -47.30
CA TYR A 270 19.84 -33.91 -47.52
C TYR A 270 18.94 -33.16 -48.52
N MET A 271 19.42 -32.06 -49.12
CA MET A 271 18.64 -31.28 -50.11
C MET A 271 18.91 -31.68 -51.57
N HIS A 272 19.71 -32.72 -51.83
CA HIS A 272 20.06 -33.16 -53.19
C HIS A 272 18.85 -33.55 -54.06
N HIS A 273 17.74 -33.94 -53.45
CA HIS A 273 16.55 -34.41 -54.15
C HIS A 273 15.72 -33.26 -54.76
N GLN A 274 15.85 -32.04 -54.24
CA GLN A 274 15.07 -30.88 -54.73
C GLN A 274 15.67 -30.26 -56.00
N ARG A 275 16.99 -30.32 -56.21
CA ARG A 275 17.68 -29.73 -57.39
C ARG A 275 17.70 -30.62 -58.63
N LYS A 276 17.35 -31.92 -58.54
CA LYS A 276 17.33 -32.86 -59.68
C LYS A 276 15.96 -32.97 -60.40
N LYS A 277 15.12 -31.93 -60.39
CA LYS A 277 13.99 -31.84 -61.33
C LYS A 277 14.46 -31.20 -62.65
N ALA A 278 15.20 -31.99 -63.43
CA ALA A 278 15.30 -31.80 -64.88
C ALA A 278 13.93 -32.14 -65.52
N PRO A 279 13.58 -31.60 -66.70
CA PRO A 279 12.19 -31.40 -67.13
C PRO A 279 11.51 -32.64 -67.74
N ASP A 280 11.89 -33.86 -67.33
CA ASP A 280 11.29 -35.09 -67.85
C ASP A 280 11.12 -36.12 -66.73
N LYS A 281 10.00 -36.02 -66.00
CA LYS A 281 9.16 -37.15 -65.51
C LYS A 281 8.06 -36.69 -64.54
N PRO A 282 6.92 -37.41 -64.49
CA PRO A 282 5.66 -36.89 -63.94
C PRO A 282 5.68 -36.82 -62.41
N ALA A 283 4.90 -35.85 -61.92
CA ALA A 283 4.67 -35.45 -60.54
C ALA A 283 4.85 -36.54 -59.47
N ALA A 284 5.97 -36.51 -58.76
CA ALA A 284 6.10 -37.07 -57.43
C ALA A 284 5.79 -35.96 -56.39
N THR A 285 4.70 -36.23 -55.66
CA THR A 285 4.16 -35.72 -54.38
C THR A 285 4.65 -34.34 -53.87
N PRO A 286 3.75 -33.37 -53.61
CA PRO A 286 4.11 -32.15 -52.89
C PRO A 286 4.47 -32.50 -51.44
N GLY A 287 5.29 -31.66 -50.81
CA GLY A 287 5.99 -31.91 -49.54
C GLY A 287 5.15 -32.49 -48.41
N GLY A 288 5.81 -33.24 -47.52
CA GLY A 288 5.23 -33.72 -46.28
C GLY A 288 4.64 -32.55 -45.49
N GLN A 289 3.32 -32.45 -45.50
CA GLN A 289 2.58 -31.46 -44.78
C GLN A 289 2.48 -31.96 -43.34
N ILE A 290 3.19 -31.32 -42.42
CA ILE A 290 3.09 -31.62 -40.99
C ILE A 290 1.73 -31.07 -40.55
N PHE A 291 0.79 -31.96 -40.30
CA PHE A 291 -0.50 -31.62 -39.71
C PHE A 291 -0.33 -31.66 -38.20
N TYR A 292 -0.33 -30.48 -37.58
CA TYR A 292 -0.46 -30.36 -36.14
C TYR A 292 -1.94 -30.37 -35.78
N GLN A 293 -2.32 -31.25 -34.87
CA GLN A 293 -3.65 -31.30 -34.29
C GLN A 293 -3.48 -31.01 -32.80
N PRO A 294 -4.06 -29.92 -32.29
CA PRO A 294 -3.99 -29.61 -30.86
C PRO A 294 -4.69 -30.69 -30.05
N ASP A 295 -4.03 -31.22 -29.03
CA ASP A 295 -4.60 -32.19 -28.10
C ASP A 295 -5.19 -31.48 -26.87
N ASP A 296 -6.09 -32.14 -26.13
CA ASP A 296 -6.78 -31.57 -24.95
C ASP A 296 -5.84 -31.23 -23.75
N VAL A 297 -4.54 -31.44 -23.92
CA VAL A 297 -3.44 -31.08 -22.99
C VAL A 297 -2.51 -30.00 -23.56
N ASP A 298 -2.77 -29.52 -24.77
CA ASP A 298 -2.21 -28.26 -25.26
C ASP A 298 -3.00 -27.12 -24.61
N ASP A 299 -2.80 -26.98 -23.29
CA ASP A 299 -3.24 -25.82 -22.56
C ASP A 299 -2.54 -24.61 -23.18
N PHE A 300 -3.28 -23.76 -23.87
CA PHE A 300 -2.84 -22.38 -24.11
C PHE A 300 -2.75 -21.74 -22.73
N ASP A 301 -1.55 -21.77 -22.16
CA ASP A 301 -1.18 -21.00 -20.99
C ASP A 301 -1.35 -19.52 -21.32
N GLU A 302 -2.51 -18.96 -20.94
CA GLU A 302 -2.81 -17.51 -21.03
C GLU A 302 -1.92 -16.66 -20.11
N GLU A 303 -1.02 -17.28 -19.34
CA GLU A 303 -0.03 -16.62 -18.50
C GLU A 303 1.23 -16.37 -19.34
N ASP A 304 1.15 -15.42 -20.29
CA ASP A 304 2.32 -14.94 -21.03
C ASP A 304 3.30 -14.31 -20.01
N PRO A 305 4.47 -14.90 -19.76
CA PRO A 305 5.41 -14.39 -18.76
C PRO A 305 6.10 -13.09 -19.19
N ASP A 306 5.76 -12.56 -20.37
CA ASP A 306 6.23 -11.26 -20.86
C ASP A 306 5.19 -10.13 -20.64
N ASP A 307 3.96 -10.43 -20.19
CA ASP A 307 2.86 -9.45 -20.05
C ASP A 307 3.04 -8.50 -18.83
N ASP A 308 4.01 -8.77 -17.96
CA ASP A 308 4.45 -7.91 -16.85
C ASP A 308 5.78 -7.18 -17.13
N LEU A 309 6.30 -7.25 -18.36
CA LEU A 309 7.51 -6.53 -18.78
C LEU A 309 7.16 -5.12 -19.30
N ASP A 310 7.31 -4.13 -18.42
CA ASP A 310 7.29 -2.71 -18.80
C ASP A 310 8.59 -2.34 -19.57
N PHE A 311 8.55 -2.32 -20.91
CA PHE A 311 9.60 -1.73 -21.76
C PHE A 311 9.37 -0.23 -22.04
#